data_AF-A0A2D8TRP6-F1
#
_entry.id   AF-A0A2D8TRP6-F1
#
_cell.length_a   1.000
_cell.length_b   1.000
_cell.length_c   1.000
_cell.angle_alpha   90.00
_cell.angle_beta   90.00
_cell.angle_gamma   90.00
#
_symmetry.space_group_name_H-M   'P 1'
#
loop_
_entity.id
_entity.type
_entity.pdbx_description
1 polymer ?
#
loop_
_entity_poly.entity_id
_entity_poly.type
_entity_poly.pdbx_seq_one_letter_code
_entity_poly.pdbx_strand_id
1 'polypeptide(L)'
;MADPLGKILLRGARRLFIWPLEAGLVLALYGIARLLPLPVASAVMGMLFALVGPLTPWHGRARRNLNLAMPELDAAEQRRVLAGMWRNFGRVIGEFPHVHRMVGLGRIAFEGQSNLEGLENGAFLIGAHIGNWELGPYAALGVGHKVAAIYRPLNNQLLSGLLERRQANYGGDIFRKGREAALGMVSALRKGQVMCLLVDQQLREGLPVPFLRPSGADIDQPCEAGHPQEGAADVYAHRTGGGQPLPHHHIAADRPSRRG
;
A
#
# COMPACT_ATOMS: atom_id res chain seq x y z
N MET A 1 31.96 9.86 -19.09
CA MET A 1 31.11 8.82 -19.72
C MET A 1 31.05 7.63 -18.76
N ALA A 2 29.85 7.15 -18.40
CA ALA A 2 29.72 6.09 -17.41
C ALA A 2 30.05 4.73 -18.03
N ASP A 3 31.00 3.99 -17.45
CA ASP A 3 31.46 2.67 -17.90
C ASP A 3 30.27 1.68 -18.02
N PRO A 4 29.88 1.30 -19.27
CA PRO A 4 28.76 0.39 -19.51
C PRO A 4 29.04 -1.02 -18.98
N LEU A 5 30.29 -1.47 -19.04
CA LEU A 5 30.69 -2.82 -18.66
C LEU A 5 30.72 -2.98 -17.14
N GLY A 6 31.29 -1.99 -16.42
CA GLY A 6 31.23 -1.94 -14.96
C GLY A 6 29.80 -1.96 -14.43
N LYS A 7 28.85 -1.26 -15.09
CA LYS A 7 27.43 -1.30 -14.71
C LYS A 7 26.79 -2.68 -14.94
N ILE A 8 27.14 -3.39 -16.02
CA ILE A 8 26.64 -4.73 -16.31
C ILE A 8 27.21 -5.74 -15.30
N LEU A 9 28.51 -5.68 -15.02
CA LEU A 9 29.18 -6.52 -14.03
C LEU A 9 28.64 -6.27 -12.61
N LEU A 10 28.47 -5.01 -12.19
CA LEU A 10 27.82 -4.70 -10.90
C LEU A 10 26.39 -5.23 -10.82
N ARG A 11 25.61 -5.15 -11.91
CA ARG A 11 24.26 -5.72 -11.96
C ARG A 11 24.29 -7.24 -11.83
N GLY A 12 25.25 -7.91 -12.48
CA GLY A 12 25.46 -9.35 -12.37
C GLY A 12 25.87 -9.77 -10.96
N ALA A 13 26.86 -9.11 -10.37
CA ALA A 13 27.32 -9.36 -9.00
C ALA A 13 26.20 -9.11 -7.97
N ARG A 14 25.41 -8.04 -8.13
CA ARG A 14 24.25 -7.77 -7.27
C ARG A 14 23.22 -8.91 -7.35
N ARG A 15 22.96 -9.44 -8.54
CA ARG A 15 22.05 -10.59 -8.70
C ARG A 15 22.60 -11.86 -8.08
N LEU A 16 23.91 -12.08 -8.14
CA LEU A 16 24.52 -13.31 -7.64
C LEU A 16 24.68 -13.32 -6.11
N PHE A 17 25.04 -12.18 -5.52
CA PHE A 17 25.37 -12.12 -4.09
C PHE A 17 24.31 -11.37 -3.25
N ILE A 18 23.87 -10.20 -3.71
CA ILE A 18 22.97 -9.36 -2.91
C ILE A 18 21.54 -9.90 -2.97
N TRP A 19 21.06 -10.35 -4.13
CA TRP A 19 19.67 -10.84 -4.24
C TRP A 19 19.39 -12.07 -3.37
N PRO A 20 20.25 -13.10 -3.30
CA PRO A 20 20.01 -14.23 -2.39
C PRO A 20 20.02 -13.83 -0.92
N LEU A 21 20.90 -12.90 -0.52
CA LEU A 21 20.93 -12.39 0.86
C LEU A 21 19.68 -11.58 1.20
N GLU A 22 19.28 -10.65 0.32
CA GLU A 22 18.03 -9.88 0.45
C GLU A 22 16.82 -10.84 0.52
N ALA A 23 16.77 -11.82 -0.38
CA ALA A 23 15.68 -12.79 -0.44
C ALA A 23 15.64 -13.69 0.80
N GLY A 24 16.80 -14.19 1.24
CA GLY A 24 16.95 -14.99 2.44
C GLY A 24 16.48 -14.25 3.69
N LEU A 25 16.85 -12.98 3.83
CA LEU A 25 16.37 -12.14 4.94
C LEU A 25 14.85 -11.96 4.90
N VAL A 26 14.28 -11.62 3.73
CA VAL A 26 12.83 -11.42 3.59
C VAL A 26 12.06 -12.72 3.85
N LEU A 27 12.53 -13.84 3.32
CA LEU A 27 11.91 -15.15 3.54
C LEU A 27 12.03 -15.61 4.98
N ALA A 28 13.14 -15.32 5.66
CA ALA A 28 13.31 -15.59 7.09
C ALA A 28 12.32 -14.76 7.92
N LEU A 29 12.22 -13.45 7.67
CA LEU A 29 11.25 -12.59 8.36
C LEU A 29 9.81 -13.06 8.10
N TYR A 30 9.47 -13.39 6.87
CA TYR A 30 8.16 -13.96 6.51
C TYR A 30 7.90 -15.28 7.24
N GLY A 31 8.89 -16.18 7.27
CA GLY A 31 8.80 -17.48 7.94
C GLY A 31 8.61 -17.34 9.45
N ILE A 32 9.41 -16.49 10.11
CA ILE A 32 9.28 -16.17 11.54
C ILE A 32 7.89 -15.60 11.82
N ALA A 33 7.44 -14.60 11.05
CA ALA A 33 6.12 -14.01 11.22
C ALA A 33 4.99 -15.03 11.05
N ARG A 34 5.14 -15.96 10.09
CA ARG A 34 4.16 -17.02 9.81
C ARG A 34 4.05 -18.05 10.93
N LEU A 35 5.16 -18.37 11.60
CA LEU A 35 5.22 -19.34 12.70
C LEU A 35 4.64 -18.78 14.01
N LEU A 36 4.75 -17.46 14.23
CA LEU A 36 4.24 -16.80 15.41
C LEU A 36 2.71 -16.59 15.34
N PRO A 37 1.99 -16.64 16.48
CA PRO A 37 0.60 -16.19 16.53
C PRO A 37 0.46 -14.73 16.06
N LEU A 38 -0.60 -14.41 15.33
CA LEU A 38 -0.84 -13.09 14.73
C LEU A 38 -0.52 -11.89 15.66
N PRO A 39 -1.01 -11.82 16.91
CA PRO A 39 -0.73 -10.69 17.79
C PRO A 39 0.76 -10.56 18.13
N VAL A 40 1.43 -11.70 18.30
CA VAL A 40 2.87 -11.77 18.61
C VAL A 40 3.67 -11.39 17.37
N ALA A 41 3.32 -11.90 16.19
CA ALA A 41 3.97 -11.54 14.93
C ALA A 41 3.88 -10.03 14.65
N SER A 42 2.68 -9.44 14.81
CA SER A 42 2.44 -8.00 14.67
C SER A 42 3.29 -7.20 15.66
N ALA A 43 3.31 -7.58 16.93
CA ALA A 43 4.07 -6.89 17.97
C ALA A 43 5.59 -7.00 17.76
N VAL A 44 6.11 -8.20 17.53
CA VAL A 44 7.55 -8.46 17.35
C VAL A 44 8.09 -7.69 16.14
N MET A 45 7.43 -7.81 14.98
CA MET A 45 7.86 -7.06 13.79
C MET A 45 7.66 -5.56 13.97
N GLY A 46 6.58 -5.13 14.64
CA GLY A 46 6.36 -3.73 15.00
C GLY A 46 7.50 -3.15 15.85
N MET A 47 7.97 -3.88 16.86
CA MET A 47 9.11 -3.47 17.69
C MET A 47 10.41 -3.47 16.90
N LEU A 48 10.68 -4.53 16.13
CA LEU A 48 11.87 -4.63 15.29
C LEU A 48 12.02 -3.43 14.35
N PHE A 49 10.98 -3.09 13.59
CA PHE A 49 11.04 -1.98 12.66
C PHE A 49 10.98 -0.61 13.34
N ALA A 50 10.38 -0.49 14.52
CA ALA A 50 10.48 0.72 15.33
C ALA A 50 11.93 1.00 15.78
N LEU A 51 12.74 -0.04 16.00
CA LEU A 51 14.16 0.08 16.37
C LEU A 51 15.06 0.28 15.14
N VAL A 52 14.86 -0.53 14.09
CA VAL A 52 15.76 -0.53 12.92
C VAL A 52 15.42 0.57 11.93
N GLY A 53 14.12 0.87 11.74
CA GLY A 53 13.63 1.84 10.75
C GLY A 53 14.28 3.22 10.87
N PRO A 54 14.36 3.84 12.06
CA PRO A 54 15.02 5.13 12.27
C PRO A 54 16.51 5.17 11.86
N LEU A 55 17.19 4.02 11.85
CA LEU A 55 18.60 3.91 11.48
C LEU A 55 18.80 3.85 9.95
N THR A 56 17.73 3.76 9.18
CA THR A 56 17.80 3.67 7.71
C THR A 56 17.72 5.03 7.03
N PRO A 57 18.25 5.18 5.79
CA PRO A 57 18.10 6.40 4.99
C PRO A 57 16.64 6.79 4.73
N TRP A 58 15.72 5.82 4.79
CA TRP A 58 14.29 6.03 4.60
C TRP A 58 13.67 6.89 5.70
N HIS A 59 14.24 6.89 6.91
CA HIS A 59 13.73 7.74 7.99
C HIS A 59 13.92 9.23 7.68
N GLY A 60 15.04 9.60 7.06
CA GLY A 60 15.26 10.97 6.58
C GLY A 60 14.26 11.37 5.49
N ARG A 61 13.89 10.43 4.60
CA ARG A 61 12.83 10.65 3.60
C ARG A 61 11.45 10.83 4.26
N ALA A 62 11.11 9.96 5.20
CA ALA A 62 9.85 10.04 5.93
C ALA A 62 9.70 11.38 6.68
N ARG A 63 10.76 11.85 7.33
CA ARG A 63 10.77 13.16 8.01
C ARG A 63 10.53 14.32 7.03
N ARG A 64 11.19 14.32 5.87
CA ARG A 64 10.94 15.34 4.83
C ARG A 64 9.50 15.33 4.36
N ASN A 65 8.93 14.15 4.09
CA ASN A 65 7.54 14.02 3.68
C ASN A 65 6.59 14.50 4.78
N LEU A 66 6.85 14.19 6.05
CA LEU A 66 6.04 14.64 7.17
C LEU A 66 6.05 16.17 7.29
N ASN A 67 7.22 16.81 7.15
CA ASN A 67 7.34 18.26 7.22
C ASN A 67 6.60 18.97 6.07
N LEU A 68 6.47 18.32 4.91
CA LEU A 68 5.69 18.85 3.79
C LEU A 68 4.19 18.71 4.02
N ALA A 69 3.77 17.55 4.54
CA ALA A 69 2.35 17.20 4.71
C ALA A 69 1.71 17.80 5.97
N MET A 70 2.50 17.99 7.04
CA MET A 70 2.06 18.43 8.36
C MET A 70 3.08 19.41 8.97
N PRO A 71 3.29 20.59 8.34
CA PRO A 71 4.29 21.57 8.77
C PRO A 71 4.02 22.17 10.18
N GLU A 72 2.80 22.05 10.67
CA GLU A 72 2.35 22.53 11.97
C GLU A 72 2.86 21.71 13.16
N LEU A 73 3.32 20.47 12.93
CA LEU A 73 3.76 19.59 14.01
C LEU A 73 5.08 20.04 14.62
N ASP A 74 5.15 20.06 15.94
CA ASP A 74 6.39 20.32 16.65
C ASP A 74 7.39 19.15 16.54
N ALA A 75 8.62 19.36 17.00
CA ALA A 75 9.67 18.34 16.91
C ALA A 75 9.36 17.06 17.72
N ALA A 76 8.62 17.16 18.83
CA ALA A 76 8.24 16.02 19.65
C ALA A 76 7.11 15.22 18.99
N GLU A 77 6.12 15.89 18.43
CA GLU A 77 5.03 15.31 17.66
C GLU A 77 5.54 14.60 16.41
N GLN A 78 6.46 15.23 15.66
CA GLN A 78 7.09 14.60 14.51
C GLN A 78 7.82 13.30 14.89
N ARG A 79 8.58 13.30 16.00
CA ARG A 79 9.24 12.08 16.49
C ARG A 79 8.22 10.99 16.84
N ARG A 80 7.12 11.35 17.49
CA ARG A 80 6.04 10.42 17.84
C ARG A 80 5.39 9.81 16.61
N VAL A 81 5.06 10.63 15.60
CA VAL A 81 4.47 10.19 14.34
C VAL A 81 5.42 9.27 13.58
N LEU A 82 6.70 9.63 13.43
CA LEU A 82 7.67 8.81 12.72
C LEU A 82 7.94 7.47 13.42
N ALA A 83 8.02 7.46 14.75
CA ALA A 83 8.13 6.21 15.53
C ALA A 83 6.88 5.33 15.36
N GLY A 84 5.69 5.94 15.38
CA GLY A 84 4.41 5.27 15.13
C GLY A 84 4.33 4.67 13.73
N MET A 85 4.79 5.40 12.72
CA MET A 85 4.86 4.96 11.32
C MET A 85 5.73 3.72 11.18
N TRP A 86 6.95 3.72 11.73
CA TRP A 86 7.85 2.56 11.68
C TRP A 86 7.27 1.34 12.40
N ARG A 87 6.66 1.56 13.57
CA ARG A 87 5.96 0.49 14.29
C ARG A 87 4.81 -0.07 13.45
N ASN A 88 3.99 0.78 12.83
CA ASN A 88 2.91 0.32 11.95
C ASN A 88 3.44 -0.45 10.75
N PHE A 89 4.51 0.03 10.11
CA PHE A 89 5.13 -0.68 8.99
C PHE A 89 5.60 -2.09 9.40
N GLY A 90 6.27 -2.21 10.55
CA GLY A 90 6.62 -3.52 11.11
C GLY A 90 5.41 -4.42 11.37
N ARG A 91 4.33 -3.86 11.93
CA ARG A 91 3.08 -4.60 12.13
C ARG A 91 2.51 -5.14 10.81
N VAL A 92 2.52 -4.34 9.74
CA VAL A 92 2.08 -4.80 8.40
C VAL A 92 2.93 -5.97 7.93
N ILE A 93 4.26 -5.92 8.10
CA ILE A 93 5.16 -7.04 7.76
C ILE A 93 4.84 -8.30 8.58
N GLY A 94 4.64 -8.15 9.90
CA GLY A 94 4.28 -9.28 10.78
C GLY A 94 2.90 -9.86 10.51
N GLU A 95 1.97 -9.04 10.04
CA GLU A 95 0.60 -9.42 9.71
C GLU A 95 0.48 -10.04 8.31
N PHE A 96 1.42 -9.76 7.40
CA PHE A 96 1.39 -10.17 5.99
C PHE A 96 1.08 -11.68 5.78
N PRO A 97 1.69 -12.64 6.51
CA PRO A 97 1.38 -14.06 6.35
C PRO A 97 -0.03 -14.46 6.84
N HIS A 98 -0.67 -13.61 7.64
CA HIS A 98 -1.92 -13.87 8.35
C HIS A 98 -3.12 -13.12 7.78
N VAL A 99 -2.90 -12.13 6.90
CA VAL A 99 -3.93 -11.22 6.35
C VAL A 99 -5.23 -11.93 6.00
N HIS A 100 -5.15 -13.05 5.25
CA HIS A 100 -6.33 -13.83 4.87
C HIS A 100 -7.16 -14.31 6.06
N ARG A 101 -6.50 -14.79 7.13
CA ARG A 101 -7.16 -15.27 8.34
C ARG A 101 -7.66 -14.12 9.21
N MET A 102 -6.99 -12.97 9.18
CA MET A 102 -7.33 -11.83 10.05
C MET A 102 -8.79 -11.39 9.90
N VAL A 103 -9.32 -11.43 8.68
CA VAL A 103 -10.69 -11.00 8.37
C VAL A 103 -11.71 -11.89 9.06
N GLY A 104 -11.49 -13.21 9.06
CA GLY A 104 -12.34 -14.17 9.76
C GLY A 104 -12.23 -14.14 11.30
N LEU A 105 -11.27 -13.41 11.87
CA LEU A 105 -11.09 -13.31 13.33
C LEU A 105 -11.92 -12.20 13.97
N GLY A 106 -12.70 -11.43 13.20
CA GLY A 106 -13.53 -10.34 13.73
C GLY A 106 -12.72 -9.15 14.29
N ARG A 107 -11.45 -9.02 13.90
CA ARG A 107 -10.52 -7.98 14.40
C ARG A 107 -10.35 -6.79 13.44
N ILE A 108 -11.14 -6.77 12.38
CA ILE A 108 -11.10 -5.77 11.31
C ILE A 108 -12.51 -5.25 11.13
N ALA A 109 -12.64 -3.93 11.09
CA ALA A 109 -13.87 -3.26 10.68
C ALA A 109 -13.63 -2.62 9.31
N PHE A 110 -14.63 -2.75 8.43
CA PHE A 110 -14.67 -2.09 7.15
C PHE A 110 -15.76 -1.02 7.18
N GLU A 111 -15.35 0.25 7.15
CA GLU A 111 -16.28 1.36 7.02
C GLU A 111 -16.59 1.61 5.54
N GLY A 112 -17.87 1.71 5.19
CA GLY A 112 -18.31 1.88 3.80
C GLY A 112 -18.40 0.58 3.00
N GLN A 113 -18.27 -0.60 3.62
CA GLN A 113 -18.35 -1.89 2.92
C GLN A 113 -19.69 -2.10 2.21
N SER A 114 -20.78 -1.52 2.74
CA SER A 114 -22.11 -1.53 2.12
C SER A 114 -22.13 -0.89 0.73
N ASN A 115 -21.19 0.00 0.41
CA ASN A 115 -21.06 0.59 -0.93
C ASN A 115 -20.68 -0.44 -2.01
N LEU A 116 -20.19 -1.61 -1.59
CA LEU A 116 -19.82 -2.72 -2.47
C LEU A 116 -20.94 -3.75 -2.61
N GLU A 117 -21.96 -3.71 -1.76
CA GLU A 117 -23.07 -4.67 -1.80
C GLU A 117 -23.99 -4.40 -3.00
N GLY A 118 -24.41 -5.47 -3.68
CA GLY A 118 -25.35 -5.36 -4.81
C GLY A 118 -24.79 -4.73 -6.09
N LEU A 119 -23.47 -4.47 -6.17
CA LEU A 119 -22.85 -4.00 -7.41
C LEU A 119 -22.93 -5.09 -8.49
N GLU A 120 -23.70 -4.84 -9.55
CA GLU A 120 -23.75 -5.74 -10.73
C GLU A 120 -22.63 -5.45 -11.72
N ASN A 121 -22.19 -4.19 -11.78
CA ASN A 121 -21.06 -3.75 -12.59
C ASN A 121 -19.80 -3.69 -11.72
N GLY A 122 -18.63 -3.92 -12.32
CA GLY A 122 -17.37 -3.80 -11.59
C GLY A 122 -17.12 -2.36 -11.13
N ALA A 123 -16.35 -2.21 -10.07
CA ALA A 123 -16.06 -0.92 -9.44
C ALA A 123 -14.56 -0.75 -9.16
N PHE A 124 -14.15 0.49 -8.93
CA PHE A 124 -12.81 0.77 -8.40
C PHE A 124 -12.85 0.86 -6.88
N LEU A 125 -11.93 0.13 -6.23
CA LEU A 125 -11.58 0.37 -4.84
C LEU A 125 -10.26 1.13 -4.80
N ILE A 126 -10.33 2.41 -4.45
CA ILE A 126 -9.17 3.31 -4.47
C ILE A 126 -8.65 3.47 -3.04
N GLY A 127 -7.35 3.32 -2.87
CA GLY A 127 -6.68 3.47 -1.58
C GLY A 127 -5.30 4.12 -1.69
N ALA A 128 -4.63 4.14 -0.56
CA ALA A 128 -3.27 4.63 -0.38
C ALA A 128 -2.49 3.68 0.54
N HIS A 129 -1.16 3.81 0.61
CA HIS A 129 -0.32 3.02 1.51
C HIS A 129 -0.44 3.51 2.97
N ILE A 130 -1.66 3.42 3.52
CA ILE A 130 -2.05 3.87 4.87
C ILE A 130 -2.50 2.66 5.69
N GLY A 131 -2.18 2.66 6.99
CA GLY A 131 -2.59 1.59 7.90
C GLY A 131 -2.02 0.23 7.48
N ASN A 132 -2.89 -0.78 7.34
CA ASN A 132 -2.57 -2.04 6.69
C ASN A 132 -3.36 -2.12 5.36
N TRP A 133 -2.75 -1.62 4.29
CA TRP A 133 -3.36 -1.55 2.95
C TRP A 133 -3.65 -2.93 2.35
N GLU A 134 -3.08 -4.01 2.89
CA GLU A 134 -3.36 -5.38 2.45
C GLU A 134 -4.80 -5.83 2.78
N LEU A 135 -5.46 -5.12 3.70
CA LEU A 135 -6.84 -5.42 4.11
C LEU A 135 -7.89 -4.86 3.15
N GLY A 136 -7.58 -3.82 2.37
CA GLY A 136 -8.53 -3.18 1.47
C GLY A 136 -9.28 -4.16 0.54
N PRO A 137 -8.57 -5.01 -0.22
CA PRO A 137 -9.18 -6.05 -1.06
C PRO A 137 -10.20 -6.94 -0.33
N TYR A 138 -10.01 -7.19 0.96
CA TYR A 138 -10.90 -8.07 1.72
C TYR A 138 -12.25 -7.46 2.05
N ALA A 139 -12.41 -6.13 1.93
CA ALA A 139 -13.73 -5.52 1.98
C ALA A 139 -14.62 -6.01 0.82
N ALA A 140 -14.05 -6.07 -0.39
CA ALA A 140 -14.74 -6.57 -1.58
C ALA A 140 -14.93 -8.09 -1.53
N LEU A 141 -13.88 -8.84 -1.15
CA LEU A 141 -13.98 -10.30 -1.00
C LEU A 141 -15.04 -10.70 0.04
N GLY A 142 -15.16 -9.94 1.13
CA GLY A 142 -16.11 -10.20 2.21
C GLY A 142 -17.58 -10.08 1.80
N VAL A 143 -17.89 -9.34 0.72
CA VAL A 143 -19.25 -9.21 0.16
C VAL A 143 -19.42 -10.00 -1.15
N GLY A 144 -18.51 -10.92 -1.45
CA GLY A 144 -18.62 -11.86 -2.58
C GLY A 144 -18.04 -11.36 -3.91
N HIS A 145 -17.40 -10.19 -3.95
CA HIS A 145 -16.75 -9.70 -5.16
C HIS A 145 -15.38 -10.31 -5.37
N LYS A 146 -15.08 -10.70 -6.61
CA LYS A 146 -13.71 -11.01 -7.03
C LYS A 146 -12.92 -9.72 -7.13
N VAL A 147 -11.66 -9.77 -6.68
CA VAL A 147 -10.77 -8.62 -6.73
C VAL A 147 -9.78 -8.77 -7.87
N ALA A 148 -9.74 -7.76 -8.73
CA ALA A 148 -8.69 -7.58 -9.72
C ALA A 148 -7.60 -6.65 -9.17
N ALA A 149 -6.35 -6.87 -9.60
CA ALA A 149 -5.23 -6.06 -9.15
C ALA A 149 -4.20 -5.82 -10.26
N ILE A 150 -3.57 -4.65 -10.20
CA ILE A 150 -2.36 -4.37 -10.98
C ILE A 150 -1.13 -4.60 -10.10
N TYR A 151 -0.16 -5.37 -10.59
CA TYR A 151 1.09 -5.59 -9.88
C TYR A 151 2.30 -5.13 -10.70
N ARG A 152 3.33 -4.65 -10.00
CA ARG A 152 4.67 -4.46 -10.55
C ARG A 152 5.55 -5.64 -10.09
N PRO A 153 6.24 -6.35 -10.99
CA PRO A 153 7.22 -7.36 -10.59
C PRO A 153 8.24 -6.77 -9.61
N LEU A 154 8.56 -7.53 -8.57
CA LEU A 154 9.60 -7.14 -7.62
C LEU A 154 10.95 -7.03 -8.33
N ASN A 155 11.80 -6.10 -7.88
CA ASN A 155 13.13 -5.95 -8.44
C ASN A 155 13.94 -7.26 -8.28
N ASN A 156 13.83 -7.90 -7.10
CA ASN A 156 14.43 -9.19 -6.81
C ASN A 156 13.41 -10.31 -7.13
N GLN A 157 13.64 -11.03 -8.22
CA GLN A 157 12.71 -12.05 -8.72
C GLN A 157 12.64 -13.30 -7.83
N LEU A 158 13.61 -13.52 -6.93
CA LEU A 158 13.56 -14.63 -5.96
C LEU A 158 12.37 -14.51 -4.99
N LEU A 159 11.77 -13.31 -4.90
CA LEU A 159 10.62 -13.02 -4.05
C LEU A 159 9.28 -13.05 -4.80
N SER A 160 9.25 -13.36 -6.11
CA SER A 160 8.02 -13.36 -6.91
C SER A 160 6.94 -14.28 -6.33
N GLY A 161 7.33 -15.43 -5.80
CA GLY A 161 6.41 -16.40 -5.21
C GLY A 161 5.62 -15.85 -4.00
N LEU A 162 6.16 -14.87 -3.25
CA LEU A 162 5.39 -14.22 -2.19
C LEU A 162 4.26 -13.34 -2.75
N LEU A 163 4.54 -12.66 -3.86
CA LEU A 163 3.56 -11.83 -4.55
C LEU A 163 2.48 -12.68 -5.22
N GLU A 164 2.85 -13.81 -5.83
CA GLU A 164 1.90 -14.78 -6.38
C GLU A 164 0.98 -15.36 -5.30
N ARG A 165 1.54 -15.81 -4.17
CA ARG A 165 0.76 -16.31 -3.01
C ARG A 165 -0.22 -15.29 -2.47
N ARG A 166 0.18 -14.02 -2.40
CA ARG A 166 -0.69 -12.92 -1.98
C ARG A 166 -1.89 -12.80 -2.92
N GLN A 167 -1.62 -12.74 -4.23
CA GLN A 167 -2.63 -12.50 -5.25
C GLN A 167 -3.56 -13.70 -5.48
N ALA A 168 -3.10 -14.91 -5.19
CA ALA A 168 -3.94 -16.12 -5.22
C ALA A 168 -5.21 -16.01 -4.34
N ASN A 169 -5.20 -15.13 -3.33
CA ASN A 169 -6.36 -14.91 -2.46
C ASN A 169 -7.44 -13.99 -3.06
N TYR A 170 -7.16 -13.28 -4.17
CA TYR A 170 -8.06 -12.26 -4.71
C TYR A 170 -9.14 -12.83 -5.62
N GLY A 171 -8.92 -14.02 -6.20
CA GLY A 171 -9.90 -14.71 -7.04
C GLY A 171 -10.28 -14.02 -8.37
N GLY A 172 -9.79 -12.80 -8.62
CA GLY A 172 -9.98 -12.04 -9.87
C GLY A 172 -8.70 -11.95 -10.71
N ASP A 173 -8.78 -11.16 -11.78
CA ASP A 173 -7.70 -11.06 -12.76
C ASP A 173 -6.53 -10.22 -12.25
N ILE A 174 -5.32 -10.65 -12.59
CA ILE A 174 -4.07 -10.00 -12.18
C ILE A 174 -3.36 -9.47 -13.41
N PHE A 175 -3.10 -8.17 -13.44
CA PHE A 175 -2.49 -7.51 -14.59
C PHE A 175 -1.11 -6.98 -14.23
N ARG A 176 -0.14 -7.17 -15.14
CA ARG A 176 1.18 -6.58 -14.98
C ARG A 176 1.10 -5.07 -15.28
N LYS A 177 1.75 -4.25 -14.46
CA LYS A 177 1.86 -2.81 -14.68
C LYS A 177 2.51 -2.53 -16.05
N GLY A 178 1.86 -1.71 -16.87
CA GLY A 178 2.28 -1.36 -18.23
C GLY A 178 1.09 -1.30 -19.19
N ARG A 179 1.31 -1.59 -20.49
CA ARG A 179 0.25 -1.58 -21.51
C ARG A 179 -0.92 -2.52 -21.18
N GLU A 180 -0.64 -3.65 -20.54
CA GLU A 180 -1.65 -4.62 -20.11
C GLU A 180 -2.57 -4.07 -19.00
N ALA A 181 -2.09 -3.14 -18.18
CA ALA A 181 -2.83 -2.64 -17.03
C ALA A 181 -4.09 -1.86 -17.44
N ALA A 182 -4.01 -0.99 -18.45
CA ALA A 182 -5.14 -0.18 -18.90
C ALA A 182 -6.28 -1.04 -19.46
N LEU A 183 -5.94 -1.96 -20.37
CA LEU A 183 -6.90 -2.91 -20.94
C LEU A 183 -7.43 -3.88 -19.88
N GLY A 184 -6.56 -4.29 -18.95
CA GLY A 184 -6.90 -5.15 -17.84
C GLY A 184 -7.93 -4.54 -16.89
N MET A 185 -7.79 -3.27 -16.54
CA MET A 185 -8.78 -2.55 -15.71
C MET A 185 -10.16 -2.56 -16.37
N VAL A 186 -10.25 -2.21 -17.66
CA VAL A 186 -11.53 -2.23 -18.38
C VAL A 186 -12.13 -3.63 -18.42
N SER A 187 -11.30 -4.65 -18.65
CA SER A 187 -11.73 -6.05 -18.67
C SER A 187 -12.26 -6.51 -17.31
N ALA A 188 -11.58 -6.17 -16.22
CA ALA A 188 -12.00 -6.48 -14.86
C ALA A 188 -13.37 -5.88 -14.54
N LEU A 189 -13.57 -4.60 -14.85
CA LEU A 189 -14.85 -3.93 -14.60
C LEU A 189 -16.01 -4.57 -15.38
N ARG A 190 -15.78 -4.91 -16.66
CA ARG A 190 -16.78 -5.61 -17.50
C ARG A 190 -17.15 -7.00 -16.99
N LYS A 191 -16.24 -7.65 -16.25
CA LYS A 191 -16.48 -8.95 -15.60
C LYS A 191 -17.12 -8.83 -14.22
N GLY A 192 -17.54 -7.62 -13.81
CA GLY A 192 -18.10 -7.40 -12.47
C GLY A 192 -17.06 -7.46 -11.35
N GLN A 193 -15.76 -7.39 -11.66
CA GLN A 193 -14.70 -7.47 -10.64
C GLN A 193 -14.44 -6.11 -10.01
N VAL A 194 -14.02 -6.10 -8.74
CA VAL A 194 -13.56 -4.89 -8.05
C VAL A 194 -12.07 -4.69 -8.30
N MET A 195 -11.71 -3.62 -8.99
CA MET A 195 -10.32 -3.27 -9.28
C MET A 195 -9.72 -2.46 -8.13
N CYS A 196 -8.76 -3.04 -7.40
CA CYS A 196 -8.08 -2.38 -6.29
C CYS A 196 -6.85 -1.61 -6.76
N LEU A 197 -6.79 -0.30 -6.46
CA LEU A 197 -5.69 0.58 -6.85
C LEU A 197 -5.15 1.36 -5.64
N LEU A 198 -3.83 1.41 -5.51
CA LEU A 198 -3.15 2.36 -4.61
C LEU A 198 -2.59 3.50 -5.47
N VAL A 199 -3.07 4.72 -5.23
CA VAL A 199 -2.85 5.88 -6.12
C VAL A 199 -1.95 6.97 -5.52
N ASP A 200 -1.32 6.71 -4.37
CA ASP A 200 -0.53 7.68 -3.59
C ASP A 200 0.96 7.75 -3.97
N GLN A 201 1.36 7.15 -5.09
CA GLN A 201 2.76 7.16 -5.56
C GLN A 201 2.91 7.88 -6.88
N GLN A 202 4.01 8.64 -6.99
CA GLN A 202 4.42 9.31 -8.22
C GLN A 202 4.63 8.30 -9.36
N LEU A 203 4.03 8.60 -10.51
CA LEU A 203 4.22 7.89 -11.77
C LEU A 203 4.99 8.80 -12.73
N ARG A 204 5.87 8.23 -13.55
CA ARG A 204 6.63 9.00 -14.56
C ARG A 204 5.74 9.68 -15.61
N GLU A 205 4.57 9.11 -15.85
CA GLU A 205 3.61 9.51 -16.88
C GLU A 205 2.32 10.07 -16.24
N GLY A 206 2.39 10.49 -14.98
CA GLY A 206 1.25 11.06 -14.25
C GLY A 206 1.07 12.55 -14.53
N LEU A 207 -0.17 13.03 -14.40
CA LEU A 207 -0.41 14.48 -14.33
C LEU A 207 0.04 14.98 -12.96
N PRO A 208 0.79 16.10 -12.88
CA PRO A 208 1.12 16.71 -11.61
C PRO A 208 -0.17 17.24 -10.97
N VAL A 209 -0.42 16.85 -9.73
CA VAL A 209 -1.56 17.33 -8.93
C VAL A 209 -1.07 17.74 -7.55
N PRO A 210 -1.66 18.78 -6.92
CA PRO A 210 -1.37 19.09 -5.53
C PRO A 210 -1.71 17.91 -4.63
N PHE A 211 -0.76 17.46 -3.81
CA PHE A 211 -0.96 16.39 -2.84
C PHE A 211 -0.43 16.80 -1.47
N LEU A 212 -1.34 16.86 -0.49
CA LEU A 212 -1.07 17.23 0.91
C LEU A 212 -0.27 18.54 1.06
N ARG A 213 -0.58 19.56 0.25
CA ARG A 213 0.04 20.88 0.36
C ARG A 213 -0.84 21.88 1.08
N PRO A 214 -0.24 22.79 1.88
CA PRO A 214 -0.91 24.01 2.28
C PRO A 214 -1.34 24.83 1.05
N SER A 215 -2.48 25.51 1.16
CA SER A 215 -3.00 26.41 0.14
C SER A 215 -1.94 27.46 -0.27
N GLY A 216 -1.57 27.51 -1.55
CA GLY A 216 -0.63 28.52 -2.08
C GLY A 216 0.84 28.11 -2.19
N ALA A 217 1.20 26.85 -1.92
CA ALA A 217 2.55 26.35 -2.20
C ALA A 217 2.75 26.06 -3.70
N ASP A 218 3.89 26.49 -4.27
CA ASP A 218 4.25 26.29 -5.68
C ASP A 218 4.07 24.84 -6.12
N ILE A 219 3.50 24.65 -7.31
CA ILE A 219 3.13 23.36 -7.89
C ILE A 219 4.37 22.50 -8.20
N ASP A 220 5.55 23.12 -8.28
CA ASP A 220 6.80 22.53 -8.79
C ASP A 220 7.59 21.65 -7.80
N GLN A 221 7.16 21.52 -6.54
CA GLN A 221 7.68 20.42 -5.71
C GLN A 221 7.05 19.08 -6.14
N PRO A 222 7.72 17.92 -6.09
CA PRO A 222 7.11 16.66 -6.48
C PRO A 222 6.50 15.97 -5.25
N CYS A 223 5.24 16.28 -4.97
CA CYS A 223 4.34 15.40 -4.22
C CYS A 223 3.16 15.15 -5.16
N GLU A 224 3.25 14.08 -5.94
CA GLU A 224 2.29 13.75 -6.98
C GLU A 224 1.58 12.45 -6.60
N ALA A 225 0.25 12.47 -6.58
CA ALA A 225 -0.61 11.30 -6.48
C ALA A 225 -1.46 11.16 -7.76
N GLY A 226 -1.94 9.96 -8.05
CA GLY A 226 -2.89 9.71 -9.13
C GLY A 226 -4.29 10.21 -8.80
N HIS A 227 -5.03 10.64 -9.83
CA HIS A 227 -6.41 11.09 -9.71
C HIS A 227 -7.37 9.90 -9.46
N PRO A 228 -8.34 9.98 -8.53
CA PRO A 228 -9.39 8.98 -8.39
C PRO A 228 -10.32 9.00 -9.63
N GLN A 229 -10.68 7.84 -10.18
CA GLN A 229 -11.60 7.78 -11.32
C GLN A 229 -13.08 7.83 -10.88
N GLU A 230 -13.96 8.33 -11.74
CA GLU A 230 -15.41 8.26 -11.52
C GLU A 230 -15.86 6.81 -11.33
N GLY A 231 -16.66 6.53 -10.30
CA GLY A 231 -17.06 5.17 -9.91
C GLY A 231 -16.20 4.51 -8.81
N ALA A 232 -15.47 5.31 -8.02
CA ALA A 232 -14.74 4.83 -6.85
C ALA A 232 -15.67 4.60 -5.64
N ALA A 233 -15.52 3.45 -4.99
CA ALA A 233 -16.10 3.20 -3.68
C ALA A 233 -15.07 3.53 -2.59
N ASP A 234 -15.43 4.42 -1.66
CA ASP A 234 -14.60 4.74 -0.51
C ASP A 234 -14.79 3.68 0.57
N VAL A 235 -13.73 2.91 0.85
CA VAL A 235 -13.73 1.93 1.94
C VAL A 235 -12.45 2.04 2.74
N TYR A 236 -12.60 2.09 4.06
CA TYR A 236 -11.48 2.17 4.99
C TYR A 236 -11.45 0.93 5.88
N ALA A 237 -10.27 0.33 6.00
CA ALA A 237 -10.03 -0.83 6.86
C ALA A 237 -9.15 -0.43 8.03
N HIS A 238 -9.58 -0.69 9.26
CA HIS A 238 -8.79 -0.43 10.45
C HIS A 238 -8.88 -1.57 11.47
N ARG A 239 -7.87 -1.67 12.35
CA ARG A 239 -7.80 -2.68 13.42
C ARG A 239 -8.67 -2.23 14.59
N THR A 240 -9.47 -3.11 15.17
CA THR A 240 -10.43 -2.76 16.23
C THR A 240 -9.88 -2.81 17.66
N GLY A 241 -8.59 -3.14 17.87
CA GLY A 241 -8.05 -3.43 19.20
C GLY A 241 -6.62 -2.94 19.47
N GLY A 242 -6.38 -1.62 19.42
CA GLY A 242 -5.13 -1.02 19.90
C GLY A 242 -4.90 0.41 19.41
N GLY A 243 -5.33 1.39 20.24
CA GLY A 243 -5.24 2.82 19.99
C GLY A 243 -6.45 3.38 19.22
N GLN A 244 -6.91 4.57 19.59
CA GLN A 244 -8.00 5.28 18.90
C GLN A 244 -7.74 5.35 17.39
N PRO A 245 -8.79 5.26 16.54
CA PRO A 245 -8.67 5.66 15.15
C PRO A 245 -8.06 7.06 15.08
N LEU A 246 -7.09 7.27 14.18
CA LEU A 246 -6.61 8.63 13.92
C LEU A 246 -7.81 9.47 13.49
N PRO A 247 -7.94 10.72 13.97
CA PRO A 247 -9.02 11.60 13.53
C PRO A 247 -9.04 11.66 12.01
N HIS A 248 -10.18 11.29 11.43
CA HIS A 248 -10.41 11.30 10.00
C HIS A 248 -10.49 12.76 9.55
N HIS A 249 -9.42 13.30 8.98
CA HIS A 249 -9.56 14.46 8.11
C HIS A 249 -10.17 13.96 6.81
N HIS A 250 -11.48 14.15 6.68
CA HIS A 250 -12.20 13.96 5.42
C HIS A 250 -11.56 14.86 4.36
N ILE A 251 -10.79 14.29 3.45
CA ILE A 251 -10.53 14.91 2.15
C ILE A 251 -11.72 14.49 1.29
N ALA A 252 -12.85 15.18 1.46
CA ALA A 252 -13.95 15.09 0.53
C ALA A 252 -13.43 15.63 -0.81
N ALA A 253 -13.37 14.80 -1.84
CA ALA A 253 -13.38 15.32 -3.20
C ALA A 253 -14.76 15.96 -3.38
N ASP A 254 -14.80 17.29 -3.47
CA ASP A 254 -16.01 18.03 -3.83
C ASP A 254 -16.58 17.39 -5.09
N ARG A 255 -17.77 16.79 -4.98
CA ARG A 255 -18.50 16.37 -6.17
C ARG A 255 -18.75 17.64 -6.98
N PRO A 256 -18.30 17.74 -8.24
CA PRO A 256 -18.69 18.87 -9.06
C PRO A 256 -20.22 18.87 -9.12
N SER A 257 -20.81 19.97 -8.64
CA SER A 257 -22.25 20.20 -8.69
C SER A 257 -22.70 19.96 -10.13
N ARG A 258 -23.61 19.00 -10.35
CA ARG A 258 -24.30 18.87 -11.62
C ARG A 258 -25.03 20.19 -11.87
N ARG A 259 -24.45 21.07 -12.70
CA ARG A 259 -25.22 22.11 -13.37
C ARG A 259 -26.01 21.39 -14.46
N GLY A 260 -27.34 21.46 -14.33
CA GLY A 260 -28.28 21.07 -15.37
C GLY A 260 -28.23 22.02 -16.56
#